data_AF-A0AAD1N9A6-F1
#
_entry.id   AF-A0AAD1N9A6-F1
#
_cell.length_a   1.000
_cell.length_b   1.000
_cell.length_c   1.000
_cell.angle_alpha   90.00
_cell.angle_beta   90.00
_cell.angle_gamma   90.00
#
_symmetry.space_group_name_H-M   'P 1'
#
loop_
_entity.id
_entity.type
_entity.pdbx_description
1 polymer ?
#
loop_
_entity_poly.entity_id
_entity_poly.type
_entity_poly.pdbx_seq_one_letter_code
_entity_poly.pdbx_strand_id
1 'polypeptide(L)' 'MFIVKKHGIISINPMQFIFKSEKEILKIVSETIKKHYQKTNGEIKGLGKIIVYRFFCEGKVYVFDTDGNLLKIEKR' A
#
# COMPACT_ATOMS: atom_id res chain seq x y z
N MET A 1 19.68 -8.37 16.76
CA MET A 1 18.80 -8.77 15.63
C MET A 1 17.77 -7.66 15.43
N PHE A 2 18.05 -6.70 14.55
CA PHE A 2 17.12 -5.60 14.28
C PHE A 2 16.07 -6.10 13.27
N ILE A 3 14.87 -6.40 13.76
CA ILE A 3 13.73 -6.70 12.88
C ILE A 3 13.32 -5.37 12.24
N VAL A 4 13.87 -5.05 11.08
CA VAL A 4 13.42 -3.89 10.32
C VAL A 4 12.09 -4.25 9.66
N LYS A 5 10.96 -3.88 10.28
CA LYS A 5 9.63 -3.94 9.64
C LYS A 5 9.61 -2.89 8.51
N LYS A 6 10.02 -3.28 7.29
CA LYS A 6 10.09 -2.37 6.15
C LYS A 6 8.78 -2.38 5.35
N HIS A 7 8.29 -1.18 5.05
CA HIS A 7 7.01 -0.95 4.40
C HIS A 7 7.25 -0.55 2.93
N GLY A 8 6.48 -1.11 2.00
CA GLY A 8 6.43 -0.61 0.63
C GLY A 8 5.71 0.73 0.62
N ILE A 9 6.34 1.74 0.04
CA ILE A 9 5.73 3.06 -0.18
C ILE A 9 5.38 3.15 -1.67
N ILE A 10 4.09 3.23 -1.97
CA ILE A 10 3.60 3.47 -3.33
C ILE A 10 3.10 4.91 -3.39
N SER A 11 3.63 5.69 -4.33
CA SER A 11 3.08 7.00 -4.66
C SER A 11 2.02 6.83 -5.74
N ILE A 12 0.77 7.17 -5.43
CA ILE A 12 -0.36 7.08 -6.36
C ILE A 12 -0.82 8.50 -6.69
N ASN A 13 -1.06 8.78 -7.97
CA ASN A 13 -1.55 10.08 -8.40
C ASN A 13 -2.92 10.37 -7.76
N PRO A 14 -3.06 11.42 -6.93
CA PRO A 14 -4.29 11.74 -6.21
C PRO A 14 -5.45 12.12 -7.13
N MET A 15 -5.20 12.55 -8.38
CA MET A 15 -6.26 12.82 -9.35
C MET A 15 -7.13 11.60 -9.64
N GLN A 16 -6.60 10.39 -9.46
CA GLN A 16 -7.33 9.13 -9.67
C GLN A 16 -8.39 8.87 -8.60
N PHE A 17 -8.37 9.63 -7.50
CA PHE A 17 -9.29 9.48 -6.38
C PHE A 17 -10.37 10.56 -6.32
N ILE A 18 -10.33 11.55 -7.22
CA ILE A 18 -11.32 12.62 -7.26
C ILE A 18 -12.69 12.02 -7.64
N PHE A 19 -13.73 12.35 -6.88
CA PHE A 19 -15.09 11.82 -7.02
C PHE A 19 -15.23 10.30 -6.82
N LYS A 20 -14.23 9.63 -6.24
CA LYS A 20 -14.29 8.21 -5.92
C LYS A 20 -14.74 7.99 -4.48
N SER A 21 -15.59 6.99 -4.28
CA SER A 21 -15.94 6.55 -2.93
C SER A 21 -14.75 5.86 -2.26
N GLU A 22 -14.70 5.85 -0.92
CA GLU A 22 -13.65 5.14 -0.15
C GLU A 22 -13.45 3.70 -0.65
N LYS A 23 -14.54 2.96 -0.90
CA LYS A 23 -14.49 1.59 -1.46
C LYS A 23 -13.80 1.51 -2.83
N GLU A 24 -14.05 2.47 -3.72
CA GLU A 24 -13.41 2.51 -5.04
C GLU A 24 -11.92 2.82 -4.92
N ILE A 25 -11.56 3.78 -4.06
CA ILE A 25 -10.17 4.14 -3.76
C ILE A 25 -9.43 2.90 -3.24
N LEU A 26 -9.98 2.19 -2.25
CA LEU A 26 -9.38 0.98 -1.69
C LEU A 26 -9.21 -0.13 -2.74
N LYS A 27 -10.16 -0.26 -3.68
CA LYS A 27 -10.05 -1.22 -4.78
C LYS A 27 -8.89 -0.87 -5.72
N ILE A 28 -8.77 0.41 -6.12
CA ILE A 28 -7.66 0.89 -6.97
C ILE A 28 -6.31 0.65 -6.27
N VAL A 29 -6.23 0.95 -4.97
CA VAL A 29 -5.02 0.74 -4.16
C VAL A 29 -4.66 -0.75 -4.09
N SER A 30 -5.63 -1.62 -3.84
CA SER A 30 -5.44 -3.08 -3.83
C SER A 30 -4.84 -3.60 -5.15
N GLU A 31 -5.40 -3.19 -6.29
CA GLU A 31 -4.88 -3.59 -7.60
C GLU A 31 -3.48 -3.03 -7.87
N THR A 32 -3.22 -1.80 -7.43
CA THR A 32 -1.91 -1.15 -7.57
C THR A 32 -0.84 -1.89 -6.75
N ILE A 33 -1.18 -2.31 -5.53
CA ILE A 33 -0.30 -3.10 -4.66
C ILE A 33 0.06 -4.42 -5.31
N LYS A 34 -0.92 -5.18 -5.81
CA LYS A 34 -0.67 -6.47 -6.49
C LYS A 34 0.28 -6.31 -7.67
N LYS A 35 0.02 -5.32 -8.53
CA LYS A 35 0.86 -5.01 -9.70
C LYS A 35 2.28 -4.62 -9.27
N HIS A 36 2.41 -3.79 -8.26
CA HIS A 36 3.71 -3.38 -7.74
C HIS A 36 4.48 -4.56 -7.15
N TYR A 37 3.85 -5.35 -6.27
CA TYR A 37 4.46 -6.50 -5.63
C TYR A 37 4.95 -7.53 -6.67
N GLN A 38 4.12 -7.85 -7.66
CA GLN A 38 4.49 -8.72 -8.78
C GLN A 38 5.68 -8.17 -9.59
N LYS A 39 5.66 -6.87 -9.93
CA LYS A 39 6.75 -6.21 -10.67
C LYS A 39 8.07 -6.20 -9.89
N THR A 40 7.99 -6.03 -8.58
CA THR A 40 9.17 -6.06 -7.69
C THR A 40 9.62 -7.48 -7.30
N ASN A 41 8.89 -8.52 -7.71
CA ASN A 41 9.09 -9.89 -7.25
C ASN A 41 9.12 -9.99 -5.70
N GLY A 42 8.31 -9.16 -5.05
CA GLY A 42 8.24 -9.03 -3.59
C GLY A 42 9.43 -8.35 -2.91
N GLU A 43 10.36 -7.76 -3.67
CA GLU A 43 11.58 -7.19 -3.11
C GLU A 43 11.95 -5.85 -3.76
N ILE A 44 12.23 -4.84 -2.93
CA ILE A 44 12.75 -3.56 -3.42
C ILE A 44 14.28 -3.64 -3.36
N LYS A 45 14.94 -3.53 -4.52
CA LYS A 45 16.42 -3.52 -4.59
C LYS A 45 16.99 -2.46 -3.62
N GLY A 46 17.87 -2.91 -2.72
CA GLY A 46 18.49 -2.06 -1.68
C GLY A 46 17.66 -1.87 -0.39
N LEU A 47 16.37 -2.22 -0.40
CA LEU A 47 15.48 -2.12 0.76
C LEU A 47 15.11 -3.50 1.34
N GLY A 48 15.02 -4.54 0.52
CA GLY A 48 14.67 -5.90 0.91
C GLY A 48 13.20 -6.24 0.67
N LYS A 49 12.72 -7.30 1.32
CA LYS A 49 11.36 -7.83 1.10
C LYS A 49 10.27 -6.88 1.55
N ILE A 50 9.23 -6.76 0.73
CA ILE A 50 8.04 -5.97 1.05
C ILE A 50 7.13 -6.85 1.91
N ILE A 51 6.84 -6.40 3.13
CA ILE A 51 6.01 -7.16 4.08
C ILE A 51 4.59 -6.60 4.11
N VAL A 52 4.46 -5.28 3.97
CA VAL A 52 3.18 -4.55 4.04
C VAL A 52 3.27 -3.25 3.25
N TYR A 53 2.12 -2.74 2.82
CA TYR A 53 1.97 -1.43 2.18
C TYR A 53 1.18 -0.48 3.07
N ARG A 54 1.56 0.80 3.06
CA ARG A 54 0.83 1.87 3.75
C ARG A 54 0.30 2.88 2.75
N PHE A 55 -0.98 3.20 2.85
CA PHE A 55 -1.65 4.18 2.03
C PHE A 55 -2.27 5.27 2.91
N PHE A 56 -1.95 6.52 2.65
CA PHE A 56 -2.45 7.67 3.40
C PHE A 56 -3.57 8.34 2.61
N CYS A 57 -4.76 8.45 3.19
CA CYS A 57 -5.90 9.08 2.56
C CYS A 57 -6.82 9.69 3.63
N GLU A 58 -7.21 10.96 3.43
CA GLU A 58 -8.13 11.68 4.32
C GLU A 58 -7.78 11.60 5.82
N GLY A 59 -6.49 11.72 6.15
CA GLY A 59 -6.01 11.67 7.54
C GLY A 59 -5.98 10.28 8.18
N LYS A 60 -6.37 9.23 7.45
CA LYS A 60 -6.28 7.82 7.86
C LYS A 60 -5.10 7.14 7.17
N VAL A 61 -4.55 6.13 7.84
CA VAL A 61 -3.53 5.23 7.28
C VAL A 61 -4.15 3.86 7.09
N TYR A 62 -4.20 3.41 5.85
CA TYR A 62 -4.66 2.08 5.47
C TYR A 62 -3.44 1.19 5.31
N VAL A 63 -3.40 0.09 6.05
CA VAL A 63 -2.33 -0.90 6.00
C VAL A 63 -2.82 -2.10 5.22
N PHE A 64 -2.09 -2.46 4.17
CA PHE A 64 -2.41 -3.58 3.30
C PHE A 64 -1.31 -4.64 3.36
N ASP A 65 -1.68 -5.89 3.12
CA ASP A 65 -0.72 -6.97 2.85
C ASP A 65 -0.18 -6.92 1.41
N THR A 66 0.68 -7.87 1.07
CA THR A 66 1.30 -8.01 -0.26
C THR A 66 0.32 -8.42 -1.34
N ASP A 67 -0.80 -9.03 -0.96
CA ASP A 67 -1.90 -9.44 -1.83
C ASP A 67 -2.95 -8.33 -1.97
N GLY A 68 -2.70 -7.13 -1.44
CA GLY A 68 -3.60 -5.99 -1.54
C GLY A 68 -4.87 -6.11 -0.69
N ASN A 69 -4.91 -6.99 0.32
CA ASN A 69 -6.00 -7.02 1.29
C ASN A 69 -5.75 -6.00 2.40
N LEU A 70 -6.81 -5.32 2.82
CA LEU A 70 -6.73 -4.36 3.91
C LEU A 70 -6.62 -5.11 5.25
N LEU A 71 -5.53 -4.89 5.97
CA LEU A 71 -5.29 -5.50 7.28
C LEU A 71 -5.86 -4.65 8.42
N LYS A 72 -5.63 -3.34 8.39
CA LYS A 72 -6.09 -2.42 9.44
C LYS A 72 -6.09 -0.97 8.96
N ILE A 73 -6.84 -0.15 9.69
CA ILE A 73 -6.90 1.29 9.52
C ILE A 73 -6.37 1.93 10.80
N GLU A 74 -5.34 2.76 10.68
CA GLU A 74 -4.78 3.54 11.78
C GLU A 74 -5.28 4.99 11.65
N LYS A 75 -5.82 5.55 12.74
CA LYS A 75 -6.09 6.99 12.83
C LYS A 75 -4.79 7.68 13.23
N ARG A 76 -4.44 8.75 12.53
CA ARG A 76 -3.29 9.57 12.87
C ARG A 76 -3.63 10.53 14.01
#